data_AF-A0A2M7XV53-F1
#
_entry.id   AF-A0A2M7XV53-F1
#
_cell.length_a   1.000
_cell.length_b   1.000
_cell.length_c   1.000
_cell.angle_alpha   90.00
_cell.angle_beta   90.00
_cell.angle_gamma   90.00
#
_symmetry.space_group_name_H-M   'P 1'
#
loop_
_entity.id
_entity.type
_entity.pdbx_description
1 polymer ?
#
loop_
_entity_poly.entity_id
_entity_poly.type
_entity_poly.pdbx_seq_one_letter_code
_entity_poly.pdbx_strand_id
1 'polypeptide(L)' 'TLYGALFANLMFNPIATKLKSRIEKRNISQNMVIEGVILLKNKKHPLLVREHLNSFLPPKEWKRDAA' A
#
# COMPACT_ATOMS: atom_id res chain seq x y z
N THR A 1 9.05 33.53 13.33
CA THR A 1 8.50 33.78 14.68
C THR A 1 8.62 32.50 15.50
N LEU A 2 9.01 32.61 16.78
CA LEU A 2 9.24 31.46 17.67
C LEU A 2 8.05 30.49 17.70
N TYR A 3 6.83 31.03 17.81
CA TYR A 3 5.60 30.24 17.82
C TYR A 3 5.37 29.48 16.50
N GLY A 4 5.61 30.10 15.35
CA GLY A 4 5.44 29.44 14.05
C GLY A 4 6.38 28.24 13.86
N ALA A 5 7.65 28.39 14.23
CA ALA A 5 8.63 27.30 14.14
C ALA A 5 8.34 26.16 15.13
N LEU A 6 7.84 26.49 16.32
CA LEU A 6 7.45 25.52 17.34
C LEU A 6 6.25 24.67 16.86
N PHE A 7 5.19 25.30 16.37
CA PHE A 7 4.01 24.63 15.85
C PHE A 7 4.29 23.81 14.56
N ALA A 8 5.15 24.31 13.67
CA ALA A 8 5.60 23.60 12.46
C ALA A 8 6.20 22.22 12.79
N ASN A 9 7.12 22.19 13.74
CA ASN A 9 7.85 20.96 14.07
C ASN A 9 7.06 20.03 15.00
N LEU A 10 6.30 20.56 15.97
CA LEU A 10 5.59 19.74 16.95
C LEU A 10 4.22 19.24 16.50
N MET A 11 3.50 20.00 15.67
CA MET A 11 2.14 19.63 15.26
C MET A 11 2.06 19.28 13.78
N PHE A 12 2.50 20.18 12.89
CA PHE A 12 2.27 19.99 11.46
C PHE A 12 3.14 18.87 10.87
N ASN A 13 4.41 18.76 11.27
CA ASN A 13 5.32 17.74 10.76
C ASN A 13 4.90 16.28 11.11
N PRO A 14 4.54 15.94 12.36
CA PRO A 14 4.06 14.59 12.68
C PRO A 14 2.69 14.29 12.06
N ILE A 15 1.81 15.29 11.92
CA ILE A 15 0.52 15.11 11.24
C ILE A 15 0.74 14.78 9.76
N ALA A 16 1.61 15.53 9.07
CA ALA A 16 1.97 15.28 7.68
C ALA A 16 2.57 13.87 7.50
N THR A 17 3.44 13.45 8.41
CA THR A 17 4.07 12.13 8.36
C THR A 17 3.06 11.00 8.58
N LYS A 18 2.16 11.14 9.57
CA LYS A 18 1.08 10.17 9.82
C LYS A 18 0.13 10.08 8.63
N LEU A 19 -0.21 11.22 8.01
CA LEU A 19 -1.08 11.25 6.84
C LEU A 19 -0.42 10.57 5.65
N LYS A 20 0.85 10.89 5.36
CA LYS A 20 1.63 10.21 4.31
C LYS A 20 1.68 8.71 4.51
N SER A 21 1.95 8.24 5.74
CA SER A 21 1.95 6.80 6.04
C SER A 21 0.59 6.13 5.78
N ARG A 22 -0.53 6.81 6.06
CA ARG A 22 -1.88 6.30 5.74
C ARG A 22 -2.14 6.29 4.24
N ILE A 23 -1.67 7.32 3.52
CA ILE A 23 -1.80 7.42 2.07
C ILE A 23 -1.01 6.29 1.40
N GLU A 24 0.24 6.05 1.82
CA GLU A 24 1.06 4.96 1.28
C GLU A 24 0.38 3.59 1.41
N LYS A 25 -0.22 3.29 2.57
CA LYS A 25 -0.99 2.05 2.76
C LYS A 25 -2.17 1.94 1.79
N ARG A 26 -2.89 3.05 1.56
CA ARG A 26 -4.01 3.08 0.59
C ARG A 26 -3.52 2.92 -0.84
N ASN A 27 -2.44 3.60 -1.21
CA ASN A 27 -1.82 3.50 -2.55
C ASN A 27 -1.44 2.05 -2.86
N ILE A 28 -0.80 1.34 -1.93
CA ILE A 28 -0.45 -0.08 -2.12
C ILE A 28 -1.70 -0.92 -2.38
N SER A 29 -2.77 -0.75 -1.59
CA SER A 29 -4.02 -1.48 -1.80
C SER A 29 -4.69 -1.15 -3.14
N GLN A 30 -4.71 0.13 -3.53
CA GLN A 30 -5.29 0.55 -4.80
C GLN A 30 -4.50 0.01 -6.00
N ASN A 31 -3.16 0.09 -5.94
CA ASN A 31 -2.28 -0.45 -6.97
C ASN A 31 -2.44 -1.96 -7.12
N MET A 32 -2.54 -2.69 -6.01
CA MET A 32 -2.81 -4.14 -6.01
C MET A 32 -4.11 -4.47 -6.77
N VAL A 33 -5.19 -3.71 -6.56
CA VAL A 33 -6.46 -3.95 -7.28
C VAL A 33 -6.31 -3.63 -8.77
N ILE A 34 -5.68 -2.51 -9.12
CA ILE A 34 -5.48 -2.10 -10.51
C ILE A 34 -4.68 -3.17 -11.28
N GLU A 35 -3.54 -3.60 -10.73
CA GLU A 35 -2.72 -4.65 -11.33
C GLU A 35 -3.47 -5.98 -11.40
N GLY A 36 -4.24 -6.33 -10.36
CA GLY A 36 -5.12 -7.51 -10.38
C GLY A 36 -6.12 -7.51 -11.53
N VAL A 37 -6.75 -6.36 -11.79
CA VAL A 37 -7.70 -6.19 -12.90
C VAL A 37 -6.99 -6.29 -14.26
N ILE A 38 -5.80 -5.69 -14.40
CA ILE A 38 -5.00 -5.76 -15.63
C ILE A 38 -4.60 -7.22 -15.92
N LEU A 39 -4.17 -7.96 -14.91
CA LEU A 39 -3.77 -9.36 -15.03
C LEU A 39 -4.96 -10.26 -15.39
N LEU A 40 -6.14 -10.00 -14.83
CA LEU A 40 -7.41 -10.64 -15.20
C LEU A 40 -7.75 -10.41 -16.67
N LYS A 41 -7.66 -9.17 -17.15
CA LYS A 41 -7.91 -8.81 -18.56
C LYS A 41 -6.96 -9.56 -19.50
N ASN A 42 -5.71 -9.73 -19.09
CA ASN A 42 -4.67 -10.39 -19.89
C ASN A 42 -4.77 -11.93 -19.89
N LYS A 43 -5.80 -12.52 -19.25
CA LYS A 43 -6.02 -13.98 -19.17
C LYS A 43 -4.76 -14.77 -18.73
N LYS A 44 -3.95 -14.21 -17.83
CA LYS A 44 -2.79 -14.94 -17.28
C LYS A 44 -3.24 -16.09 -16.41
N HIS A 45 -2.40 -17.13 -16.30
CA HIS A 45 -2.69 -18.29 -15.45
C HIS A 45 -2.94 -17.84 -14.00
N PRO A 46 -4.01 -18.29 -13.34
CA PRO A 46 -4.44 -17.79 -12.03
C PRO A 46 -3.35 -17.92 -10.95
N LEU A 47 -2.47 -18.92 -11.06
CA LEU A 47 -1.32 -19.09 -10.18
C LEU A 47 -0.36 -17.89 -10.25
N LEU A 48 -0.04 -17.42 -11.46
CA LEU A 48 0.88 -16.29 -11.67
C LEU A 48 0.25 -14.98 -11.19
N VAL A 49 -1.06 -14.82 -11.34
CA VAL A 49 -1.79 -13.66 -10.82
C VAL A 49 -1.72 -13.64 -9.28
N ARG A 50 -1.86 -14.79 -8.62
CA ARG A 50 -1.76 -14.89 -7.15
C ARG A 50 -0.35 -14.59 -6.65
N GLU A 51 0.69 -15.12 -7.30
CA GLU A 51 2.07 -14.82 -6.91
C GLU A 51 2.39 -13.32 -7.06
N HIS A 52 1.92 -12.71 -8.15
CA HIS A 52 2.10 -11.28 -8.36
C HIS A 52 1.35 -10.45 -7.32
N LEU A 53 0.09 -10.77 -7.01
CA LEU A 53 -0.69 -10.08 -5.99
C LEU A 53 -0.10 -10.29 -4.59
N ASN A 54 0.42 -11.48 -4.28
CA ASN A 54 1.10 -11.75 -3.01
C ASN A 54 2.33 -10.86 -2.81
N SER A 55 3.00 -10.39 -3.86
CA SER A 55 4.13 -9.45 -3.74
C SER A 55 3.74 -8.08 -3.14
N PHE A 56 2.46 -7.70 -3.23
CA PHE A 56 1.94 -6.47 -2.63
C PHE A 56 1.56 -6.63 -1.14
N LEU A 57 1.51 -7.86 -0.63
CA LEU A 57 1.25 -8.14 0.78
C LEU A 57 2.57 -8.40 1.54
N PRO A 58 2.65 -8.01 2.81
CA PRO A 58 3.75 -8.42 3.66
C PRO A 58 3.79 -9.96 3.77
N PRO A 59 4.98 -10.60 3.86
CA PRO A 59 5.13 -12.06 3.84
C PRO A 59 4.27 -12.81 4.87
N LYS A 60 3.94 -12.14 5.98
CA LYS A 60 3.09 -12.66 7.05
C LYS A 60 1.63 -12.90 6.64
N GLU A 61 1.17 -12.19 5.61
CA GLU A 61 -0.22 -12.20 5.15
C GLU A 61 -0.40 -12.95 3.81
N TRP A 62 0.63 -13.63 3.33
CA TRP A 62 0.54 -14.45 2.12
C TRP A 62 -0.50 -15.55 2.29
N LYS A 63 -1.61 -15.42 1.55
CA LYS A 63 -2.61 -16.48 1.45
C LYS A 63 -2.08 -17.62 0.58
N ARG A 64 -1.34 -18.53 1.22
CA ARG A 64 -1.12 -19.88 0.72
C ARG A 64 -2.37 -20.69 1.06
N ASP A 65 -3.35 -20.67 0.17
CA ASP A 65 -4.37 -21.72 0.24
C ASP A 65 -3.68 -23.03 -0.15
N ALA A 66 -3.73 -23.96 0.79
CA ALA A 66 -3.32 -25.34 0.63
C ALA A 66 -4.21 -26.03 -0.39
N ALA A 67 -3.57 -26.78 -1.30
CA ALA A 67 -4.17 -27.78 -2.21
C ALA A 67 -5.20 -27.27 -3.24
#